data_AF-A0ABD0NJE5-F1
#
_entry.id   AF-A0ABD0NJE5-F1
#
_cell.length_a   1.000
_cell.length_b   1.000
_cell.length_c   1.000
_cell.angle_alpha   90.00
_cell.angle_beta   90.00
_cell.angle_gamma   90.00
#
_symmetry.space_group_name_H-M   'P 1'
#
loop_
_entity.id
_entity.type
_entity.pdbx_description
1 polymer ?
#
loop_
_entity_poly.entity_id
_entity_poly.type
_entity_poly.pdbx_seq_one_letter_code
_entity_poly.pdbx_strand_id
1 'polypeptide(L)'
;PVLSEHHSPIMPQHDSFISALHYALNKARGEPPADLSAAIEQQVYDYLTNLREGKPLQRIRTDYDPKLDVREKLFPAPRQKTNWESFMRPYIYKPVVFTMLLENVKKKTDVSAGKTAPHNDPEKVKELLKLIQLNKKNSKGKAGDSEATEDAYTLKRKVD
;
A
#
# COMPACT_ATOMS: atom_id res chain seq x y z
N PRO A 1 6.54 9.09 21.32
CA PRO A 1 7.56 8.16 20.81
C PRO A 1 7.41 6.78 21.46
N VAL A 2 6.90 5.81 20.72
CA VAL A 2 6.72 4.44 21.23
C VAL A 2 8.05 3.71 21.05
N LEU A 3 8.71 3.41 22.17
CA LEU A 3 9.91 2.57 22.21
C LEU A 3 9.47 1.14 21.89
N SER A 4 9.92 0.57 20.78
CA SER A 4 9.67 -0.83 20.45
C SER A 4 10.65 -1.73 21.24
N GLU A 5 10.12 -2.46 22.21
CA GLU A 5 10.79 -3.40 23.12
C GLU A 5 11.25 -4.72 22.46
N HIS A 6 11.71 -4.67 21.20
CA HIS A 6 12.21 -5.84 20.48
C HIS A 6 13.64 -5.62 19.99
N HIS A 7 14.57 -5.37 20.92
CA HIS A 7 15.99 -5.46 20.62
C HIS A 7 16.40 -6.93 20.56
N SER A 8 16.50 -7.48 19.35
CA SER A 8 17.22 -8.73 19.12
C SER A 8 18.65 -8.61 19.68
N PRO A 9 19.13 -9.54 20.52
CA PRO A 9 20.47 -9.47 21.12
C PRO A 9 21.60 -9.70 20.09
N ILE A 10 21.24 -10.08 18.86
CA ILE A 10 22.17 -10.37 17.75
C ILE A 10 22.96 -9.13 17.33
N MET A 11 22.42 -7.92 17.50
CA MET A 11 23.19 -6.71 17.27
C MET A 11 22.61 -5.53 18.07
N PRO A 12 23.29 -5.05 19.12
CA PRO A 12 22.90 -3.81 19.75
C PRO A 12 23.00 -2.70 18.70
N GLN A 13 21.92 -1.96 18.45
CA GLN A 13 21.81 -0.88 17.45
C GLN A 13 21.44 -1.25 16.01
N HIS A 14 20.81 -2.39 15.75
CA HIS A 14 20.30 -2.75 14.41
C HIS A 14 19.43 -1.66 13.76
N ASP A 15 18.59 -0.96 14.52
CA ASP A 15 17.72 0.10 13.96
C ASP A 15 18.51 1.34 13.47
N SER A 16 19.64 1.63 14.13
CA SER A 16 20.58 2.67 13.69
C SER A 16 21.30 2.24 12.41
N PHE A 17 21.70 0.97 12.34
CA PHE A 17 22.34 0.41 11.15
C PHE A 17 21.40 0.39 9.95
N ILE A 18 20.14 -0.02 10.10
CA ILE A 18 19.13 0.04 9.03
C ILE A 18 18.97 1.47 8.53
N SER A 19 18.88 2.45 9.45
CA SER A 19 18.76 3.86 9.09
C SER A 19 19.97 4.35 8.28
N ALA A 20 21.18 3.96 8.68
CA ALA A 20 22.42 4.30 7.97
C ALA A 20 22.49 3.64 6.58
N LEU A 21 22.08 2.38 6.46
CA LEU A 21 22.03 1.65 5.19
C LEU A 21 21.00 2.27 4.23
N HIS A 22 19.82 2.63 4.75
CA HIS A 22 18.79 3.31 3.97
C HIS A 22 19.31 4.64 3.42
N TYR A 23 20.02 5.42 4.24
CA TYR A 23 20.66 6.65 3.80
C TYR A 23 21.70 6.40 2.70
N ALA A 24 22.56 5.38 2.87
CA ALA A 24 23.59 5.01 1.88
C ALA A 24 22.97 4.72 0.51
N LEU A 25 21.92 3.89 0.49
CA LEU A 25 21.19 3.53 -0.72
C LEU A 25 20.51 4.76 -1.36
N ASN A 26 19.91 5.62 -0.54
CA ASN A 26 19.26 6.82 -1.07
C ASN A 26 20.29 7.83 -1.64
N LYS A 27 21.44 7.98 -0.98
CA LYS A 27 22.55 8.81 -1.47
C LYS A 27 23.07 8.32 -2.82
N ALA A 28 23.28 7.01 -2.97
CA ALA A 28 23.73 6.41 -4.22
C ALA A 28 22.72 6.54 -5.38
N ARG A 29 21.43 6.80 -5.09
CA ARG A 29 20.42 7.07 -6.13
C ARG A 29 20.48 8.52 -6.64
N GLY A 30 20.84 9.46 -5.78
CA GLY A 30 21.01 10.87 -6.16
C GLY A 30 22.32 11.11 -6.91
N GLU A 31 23.39 10.44 -6.50
CA GLU A 31 24.71 10.50 -7.11
C GLU A 31 25.21 9.07 -7.38
N PRO A 32 24.96 8.50 -8.57
CA PRO A 32 25.31 7.11 -8.85
C PRO A 32 26.84 6.95 -8.90
N PRO A 33 27.45 6.21 -7.94
CA PRO A 33 28.86 5.91 -7.98
C PRO A 33 29.15 4.88 -9.08
N ALA A 34 30.39 4.86 -9.57
CA ALA A 34 30.82 3.91 -10.60
C ALA A 34 30.68 2.44 -10.17
N ASP A 35 30.89 2.17 -8.88
CA ASP A 35 30.62 0.87 -8.27
C ASP A 35 29.78 1.05 -7.00
N LEU A 36 28.56 0.50 -7.03
CA LEU A 36 27.59 0.62 -5.95
C LEU A 36 28.00 -0.22 -4.74
N SER A 37 28.54 -1.43 -4.94
CA SER A 37 28.91 -2.30 -3.82
C SER A 37 30.05 -1.67 -3.03
N ALA A 38 31.11 -1.21 -3.70
CA ALA A 38 32.23 -0.54 -3.05
C ALA A 38 31.82 0.70 -2.25
N ALA A 39 30.89 1.51 -2.79
CA ALA A 39 30.40 2.71 -2.10
C ALA A 39 29.60 2.37 -0.83
N ILE A 40 28.76 1.34 -0.89
CA ILE A 40 27.99 0.85 0.27
C ILE A 40 28.93 0.24 1.31
N GLU A 41 29.90 -0.55 0.88
CA GLU A 41 30.90 -1.15 1.75
C GLU A 41 31.68 -0.08 2.52
N GLN A 42 32.19 0.94 1.84
CA GLN A 42 32.89 2.06 2.49
C GLN A 42 32.00 2.74 3.52
N GLN A 43 30.72 2.99 3.19
CA GLN A 43 29.77 3.60 4.11
C GLN A 43 29.47 2.73 5.34
N VAL A 44 29.44 1.40 5.17
CA VAL A 44 29.30 0.43 6.28
C VAL A 44 30.56 0.41 7.14
N TYR A 45 31.75 0.42 6.53
CA TYR A 45 33.01 0.51 7.25
C TYR A 45 33.09 1.79 8.08
N ASP A 46 32.79 2.94 7.47
CA ASP A 46 32.74 4.22 8.14
C ASP A 46 31.72 4.22 9.29
N TYR A 47 30.56 3.57 9.13
CA TYR A 47 29.59 3.42 10.20
C TYR A 47 30.15 2.63 11.39
N LEU A 48 30.77 1.47 11.13
CA LEU A 48 31.31 0.60 12.18
C LEU A 48 32.52 1.21 12.89
N THR A 49 33.38 1.93 12.17
CA THR A 49 34.52 2.65 12.75
C THR A 49 34.06 3.81 13.61
N ASN A 50 33.11 4.64 13.14
CA ASN A 50 32.53 5.73 13.92
C ASN A 50 31.81 5.23 15.18
N LEU A 51 31.17 4.06 15.10
CA LEU A 51 30.54 3.41 16.25
C LEU A 51 31.57 3.03 17.32
N ARG A 52 32.74 2.52 16.92
CA ARG A 52 33.84 2.18 17.82
C ARG A 52 34.49 3.41 18.43
N GLU A 53 34.54 4.51 17.69
CA GLU A 53 35.13 5.78 18.10
C GLU A 53 34.17 6.66 18.93
N GLY A 54 32.90 6.26 19.06
CA GLY A 54 31.89 7.01 19.80
C GLY A 54 31.50 8.34 19.15
N LYS A 55 31.84 8.53 17.88
CA LYS A 55 31.48 9.74 17.13
C LYS A 55 29.99 9.70 16.81
N PRO A 56 29.20 10.72 17.19
CA PRO A 56 27.78 10.74 16.86
C PRO A 56 27.61 10.80 15.35
N LEU A 57 26.93 9.80 14.79
CA LEU A 57 26.57 9.77 13.39
C LEU A 57 25.72 11.01 13.10
N GLN A 58 26.17 11.87 12.17
CA GLN A 58 25.33 12.95 11.68
C GLN A 58 24.19 12.34 10.89
N ARG A 59 23.10 12.00 11.59
CA ARG A 59 21.83 11.65 10.96
C ARG A 59 21.37 12.91 10.25
N ILE A 60 21.58 12.99 8.93
CA ILE A 60 21.01 14.05 8.11
C ILE A 60 19.50 13.81 8.13
N ARG A 61 18.84 14.31 9.17
CA ARG A 61 17.42 14.57 9.14
C ARG A 61 17.30 15.72 8.17
N THR A 62 16.94 15.42 6.93
CA THR A 62 16.48 16.47 6.03
C THR A 62 15.27 17.09 6.72
N ASP A 63 15.40 18.35 7.09
CA ASP A 63 14.27 19.05 7.68
C ASP A 63 13.12 19.00 6.69
N TYR A 64 11.95 18.63 7.20
CA TYR A 64 10.75 18.57 6.40
C TYR A 64 10.47 19.97 5.85
N ASP A 65 10.48 20.15 4.53
CA ASP A 65 10.14 21.45 3.93
C ASP A 65 8.61 21.63 4.00
N PRO A 66 8.10 22.57 4.83
CA PRO A 66 6.66 22.78 4.99
C PRO A 66 5.99 23.22 3.68
N LYS A 67 6.78 23.69 2.70
CA LYS A 67 6.27 24.03 1.36
C LYS A 67 5.78 22.80 0.59
N LEU A 68 6.15 21.58 1.01
CA LEU A 68 5.63 20.33 0.46
C LEU A 68 4.19 20.05 0.91
N ASP A 69 3.70 20.64 2.01
CA ASP A 69 2.28 20.50 2.41
C ASP A 69 1.34 21.37 1.58
N VAL A 70 1.88 22.39 0.88
CA VAL A 70 1.08 23.32 0.10
C VAL A 70 0.61 22.62 -1.18
N ARG A 71 -0.69 22.31 -1.24
CA ARG A 71 -1.35 21.63 -2.38
C ARG A 71 -1.07 22.23 -3.76
N GLU A 72 -0.75 23.52 -3.84
CA GLU A 72 -0.41 24.18 -5.10
C GLU A 72 0.96 23.80 -5.66
N LYS A 73 1.89 23.31 -4.81
CA LYS A 73 3.25 22.89 -5.21
C LYS A 73 3.46 21.38 -5.13
N LEU A 74 2.47 20.64 -4.62
CA LEU A 74 2.46 19.20 -4.71
C LEU A 74 2.42 18.81 -6.19
N PHE A 75 3.47 18.13 -6.65
CA PHE A 75 3.39 17.39 -7.90
C PHE A 75 2.13 16.52 -7.83
N PRO A 76 1.30 16.48 -8.90
CA PRO A 76 0.18 15.55 -8.95
C PRO A 76 0.70 14.17 -8.55
N ALA A 77 0.09 13.58 -7.51
CA ALA A 77 0.50 12.27 -7.01
C ALA A 77 0.74 11.33 -8.20
N PRO A 78 1.85 10.57 -8.27
CA PRO A 78 2.17 9.72 -9.41
C PRO A 78 0.96 8.86 -9.79
N ARG A 79 0.18 9.35 -10.77
CA ARG A 79 -0.99 8.65 -11.25
C ARG A 79 -0.43 7.63 -12.18
N GLN A 80 -0.48 6.36 -11.79
CA GLN A 80 -0.35 5.29 -12.76
C GLN A 80 -1.49 5.50 -13.77
N LYS A 81 -1.18 6.15 -14.90
CA LYS A 81 -2.07 6.22 -16.04
C LYS A 81 -2.04 4.85 -16.70
N THR A 82 -2.55 3.86 -15.99
CA THR A 82 -2.85 2.56 -16.54
C THR A 82 -3.91 2.81 -17.58
N ASN A 83 -3.53 2.68 -18.85
CA ASN A 83 -4.41 2.76 -20.00
C ASN A 83 -5.37 1.57 -19.97
N TRP A 84 -6.35 1.59 -19.05
CA TRP A 84 -7.35 0.53 -18.87
C TRP A 84 -8.00 0.15 -20.20
N GLU A 85 -8.26 1.16 -21.04
CA GLU A 85 -8.75 1.00 -22.40
C GLU A 85 -7.86 0.10 -23.27
N SER A 86 -6.53 0.19 -23.15
CA SER A 86 -5.61 -0.68 -23.87
C SER A 86 -5.65 -2.13 -23.39
N PHE A 87 -5.96 -2.36 -22.11
CA PHE A 87 -6.16 -3.71 -21.58
C PHE A 87 -7.53 -4.27 -21.99
N MET A 88 -8.55 -3.42 -22.14
CA MET A 88 -9.92 -3.84 -22.52
C MET A 88 -10.11 -4.00 -24.03
N ARG A 89 -9.45 -3.19 -24.85
CA ARG A 89 -9.58 -3.22 -26.32
C ARG A 89 -9.42 -4.62 -26.92
N PRO A 90 -8.43 -5.45 -26.52
CA PRO A 90 -8.30 -6.80 -27.04
C PRO A 90 -9.51 -7.68 -26.71
N TYR A 91 -10.13 -7.53 -25.55
CA TYR A 91 -11.34 -8.29 -25.18
C TYR A 91 -12.57 -7.85 -25.98
N ILE A 92 -12.68 -6.55 -26.29
CA ILE A 92 -13.81 -5.97 -27.03
C ILE A 92 -13.68 -6.25 -28.53
N TYR A 93 -12.50 -5.99 -29.11
CA TYR A 93 -12.28 -6.00 -30.56
C TYR A 93 -11.63 -7.31 -31.06
N LYS A 94 -11.11 -8.14 -30.16
CA LYS A 94 -10.54 -9.45 -30.50
C LYS A 94 -10.91 -10.53 -29.47
N PRO A 95 -12.21 -10.73 -29.18
CA PRO A 95 -12.66 -11.64 -28.12
C PRO A 95 -12.18 -13.08 -28.36
N VAL A 96 -12.02 -13.50 -29.62
CA VAL A 96 -11.63 -14.86 -30.02
C VAL A 96 -10.34 -15.35 -29.35
N VAL A 97 -9.39 -14.47 -29.02
CA VAL A 97 -8.14 -14.89 -28.34
C VAL A 97 -8.31 -15.11 -26.84
N PHE A 98 -9.40 -14.61 -26.24
CA PHE A 98 -9.70 -14.71 -24.82
C PHE A 98 -10.90 -15.62 -24.54
N THR A 99 -11.78 -15.82 -25.51
CA THR A 99 -12.87 -16.77 -25.44
C THR A 99 -12.35 -18.15 -25.82
N MET A 100 -12.06 -18.98 -24.82
CA MET A 100 -11.86 -20.39 -25.06
C MET A 100 -13.22 -21.03 -25.41
N LEU A 101 -13.27 -21.87 -26.45
CA LEU A 101 -14.50 -22.56 -26.86
C LEU A 101 -15.16 -23.26 -25.66
N LEU A 102 -16.47 -23.08 -25.48
CA LEU A 102 -17.23 -23.56 -24.32
C LEU A 102 -17.02 -25.07 -24.07
N GLU A 103 -16.83 -25.84 -25.14
CA GLU A 103 -16.52 -27.28 -25.05
C GLU A 103 -15.19 -27.57 -24.33
N ASN A 104 -14.18 -26.73 -24.54
CA ASN A 104 -12.88 -26.85 -23.89
C ASN A 104 -12.92 -26.33 -22.44
N VAL A 105 -13.83 -25.39 -22.14
CA VAL A 105 -14.09 -24.95 -20.76
C VAL A 105 -14.71 -26.10 -19.98
N LYS A 106 -15.79 -26.72 -20.50
CA LYS A 106 -16.49 -27.84 -19.86
C LYS A 106 -15.55 -29.01 -19.56
N LYS A 107 -14.73 -29.40 -20.55
CA LYS A 107 -13.71 -30.45 -20.39
C LYS A 107 -12.68 -30.14 -19.30
N LYS A 108 -12.38 -28.86 -19.02
CA LYS A 108 -11.42 -28.44 -17.97
C LYS A 108 -12.09 -28.18 -16.63
N THR A 109 -13.36 -27.79 -16.57
CA THR A 109 -14.10 -27.56 -15.32
C THR A 109 -14.56 -28.86 -14.67
N ASP A 110 -14.79 -29.91 -15.46
CA ASP A 110 -15.13 -31.25 -14.91
C ASP A 110 -13.95 -31.88 -14.15
N VAL A 111 -12.73 -31.36 -14.31
CA VAL A 111 -11.51 -31.79 -13.58
C VAL A 111 -11.16 -30.86 -12.40
N SER A 112 -11.87 -29.74 -12.22
CA SER A 112 -11.55 -28.70 -11.21
C SER A 112 -12.70 -28.44 -10.21
N ALA A 113 -13.62 -29.38 -10.03
CA ALA A 113 -14.59 -29.34 -8.91
C ALA A 113 -13.94 -29.60 -7.53
N GLY A 114 -12.66 -29.23 -7.36
CA GLY A 114 -11.91 -29.31 -6.12
C GLY A 114 -11.50 -27.92 -5.64
N LYS A 115 -12.29 -27.37 -4.70
CA LYS A 115 -11.94 -26.25 -3.80
C LYS A 115 -11.81 -24.87 -4.45
N THR A 116 -12.93 -24.28 -4.88
CA THR A 116 -13.20 -22.88 -4.51
C THR A 116 -14.19 -22.92 -3.35
N ALA A 117 -13.76 -22.47 -2.17
CA ALA A 117 -14.66 -22.32 -1.04
C ALA A 117 -15.83 -21.44 -1.47
N PRO A 118 -17.08 -21.82 -1.19
CA PRO A 118 -18.21 -20.96 -1.49
C PRO A 118 -18.06 -19.72 -0.61
N HIS A 119 -17.57 -18.63 -1.20
CA HIS A 119 -17.55 -17.30 -0.59
C HIS A 119 -18.97 -16.82 -0.25
N ASN A 120 -20.00 -17.55 -0.68
CA ASN A 120 -21.42 -17.25 -0.47
C ASN A 120 -22.10 -18.37 0.34
N ASP A 121 -21.52 -18.74 1.48
CA ASP A 121 -22.22 -19.58 2.44
C ASP A 121 -23.43 -18.82 3.00
N PRO A 122 -24.67 -19.31 2.80
CA PRO A 122 -25.89 -18.61 3.23
C PRO A 122 -25.96 -18.38 4.74
N GLU A 123 -25.25 -19.17 5.56
CA GLU A 123 -25.20 -18.98 7.01
C GLU A 123 -24.33 -17.76 7.38
N LYS A 124 -23.15 -17.63 6.78
CA LYS A 124 -22.26 -16.47 6.99
C LYS A 124 -22.90 -15.15 6.56
N VAL A 125 -23.70 -15.16 5.50
CA VAL A 125 -24.45 -13.97 5.05
C VAL A 125 -25.51 -13.55 6.08
N LYS A 126 -26.20 -14.52 6.69
CA LYS A 126 -27.18 -14.24 7.76
C LYS A 126 -26.50 -13.68 9.01
N GLU A 127 -25.33 -14.19 9.38
CA GLU A 127 -24.54 -13.65 10.50
C GLU A 127 -24.12 -12.20 10.25
N LEU A 128 -23.63 -11.90 9.05
CA LEU A 128 -23.23 -10.54 8.67
C LEU A 128 -24.41 -9.55 8.70
N LEU A 129 -25.58 -9.97 8.20
CA LEU A 129 -26.80 -9.15 8.27
C LEU A 129 -27.23 -8.87 9.72
N LYS A 130 -27.10 -9.84 10.62
CA LYS A 130 -27.36 -9.65 12.06
C LYS A 130 -26.38 -8.64 12.69
N LEU A 131 -25.09 -8.74 12.37
CA LEU A 131 -24.05 -7.80 12.82
C LEU A 131 -24.35 -6.36 12.36
N ILE A 132 -24.74 -6.17 11.10
CA ILE A 132 -25.10 -4.85 10.56
C ILE A 132 -26.34 -4.27 11.26
N GLN A 133 -27.36 -5.09 11.48
CA GLN A 133 -28.56 -4.67 12.22
C GLN A 133 -28.24 -4.33 13.68
N LEU A 134 -27.29 -5.04 14.30
CA LEU A 134 -26.87 -4.80 15.67
C LEU A 134 -26.10 -3.48 15.81
N ASN A 135 -25.20 -3.16 14.89
CA ASN A 135 -24.55 -1.85 14.87
C ASN A 135 -25.52 -0.72 14.54
N LYS A 136 -26.50 -0.95 13.66
CA LYS A 136 -27.53 0.03 13.31
C LYS A 136 -28.50 0.33 14.47
N LYS A 137 -28.85 -0.65 15.31
CA LYS A 137 -29.69 -0.41 16.49
C LYS A 137 -28.92 0.27 17.63
N ASN A 138 -27.62 0.08 17.70
CA ASN A 138 -26.77 0.69 18.74
C ASN A 138 -26.38 2.15 18.44
N SER A 139 -26.56 2.64 17.20
CA SER A 139 -26.32 4.05 16.84
C SER A 139 -27.53 4.96 17.08
N LYS A 140 -28.67 4.43 17.54
CA LYS A 140 -29.87 5.22 17.82
C LYS A 140 -29.92 5.62 19.30
N GLY A 141 -29.02 6.49 19.72
CA GLY A 141 -28.91 6.85 21.13
C GLY A 141 -27.87 7.91 21.51
N LYS A 142 -27.77 9.02 20.76
CA LYS A 142 -27.40 10.31 21.35
C LYS A 142 -27.95 11.45 20.49
N ALA A 143 -29.12 11.95 20.90
CA ALA A 143 -29.60 13.26 20.49
C ALA A 143 -28.69 14.31 21.14
N GLY A 144 -28.11 15.16 20.31
CA GLY A 144 -27.22 16.24 20.68
C GLY A 144 -27.03 17.10 19.45
N ASP A 145 -27.84 18.14 19.39
CA ASP A 145 -28.03 19.11 18.32
C ASP A 145 -26.74 19.93 18.05
N SER A 146 -26.27 19.95 16.80
CA SER A 146 -25.54 21.07 16.18
C SER A 146 -25.31 20.80 14.69
N GLU A 147 -26.12 21.47 13.87
CA GLU A 147 -25.72 22.23 12.68
C GLU A 147 -24.89 21.57 11.54
N ALA A 148 -25.56 21.47 10.40
CA ALA A 148 -25.06 21.60 9.03
C ALA A 148 -23.90 20.70 8.55
N THR A 149 -24.24 19.67 7.77
CA THR A 149 -23.76 19.51 6.37
C THR A 149 -24.54 18.35 5.73
N GLU A 150 -25.63 18.65 5.02
CA GLU A 150 -26.34 17.68 4.19
C GLU A 150 -25.61 17.51 2.84
N ASP A 151 -24.55 16.71 2.85
CA ASP A 151 -23.98 16.17 1.61
C ASP A 151 -24.69 14.84 1.27
N ALA A 152 -25.83 14.95 0.59
CA ALA A 152 -26.50 13.81 -0.03
C ALA A 152 -26.11 13.74 -1.51
N TYR A 153 -25.07 12.96 -1.83
CA TYR A 153 -24.67 12.61 -3.20
C TYR A 153 -25.71 11.66 -3.84
N THR A 154 -26.89 12.19 -4.19
CA THR A 154 -27.87 11.44 -4.99
C THR A 154 -27.54 11.59 -6.47
N LEU A 155 -26.62 10.75 -6.97
CA LEU A 155 -26.41 10.57 -8.41
C LEU A 155 -27.61 9.79 -9.01
N LYS A 156 -28.66 10.50 -9.39
CA LYS A 156 -29.77 9.96 -10.20
C LYS A 156 -29.29 9.86 -11.65
N ARG A 157 -29.27 8.64 -12.21
CA ARG A 157 -29.17 8.43 -13.67
C ARG A 157 -30.43 9.01 -14.32
N LYS A 158 -30.25 9.97 -15.23
CA LYS A 158 -31.28 10.36 -16.20
C LYS A 158 -31.32 9.26 -17.26
N VAL A 159 -32.50 8.72 -17.54
CA VAL A 159 -32.77 7.92 -18.74
C VAL A 159 -33.48 8.89 -19.67
N ASP A 160 -32.88 9.16 -20.82
CA ASP A 160 -33.55 9.84 -21.94
C ASP A 160 -34.57 8.89 -22.58
#